data_AF-A0A399EW41-F1
#
_entry.id   AF-A0A399EW41-F1
#
_cell.length_a   1.000
_cell.length_b   1.000
_cell.length_c   1.000
_cell.angle_alpha   90.00
_cell.angle_beta   90.00
_cell.angle_gamma   90.00
#
_symmetry.space_group_name_H-M   'P 1'
#
loop_
_entity.id
_entity.type
_entity.pdbx_description
1 polymer ?
#
loop_
_entity_poly.entity_id
_entity_poly.type
_entity_poly.pdbx_seq_one_letter_code
_entity_poly.pdbx_strand_id
1 'polypeptide(L)'
;MSKAEQIRRLYQEGKTVSEVAKALGIRYQHAYNELRRLGLLKAKKDEPTPEVYGEFIAGLELLGVTLEELSAKLERSPEGKKGATVNLEPFGPEPFDGGFRAGLVMTVTLLEDGRPFGQVRAKAVGMYRSAIFPQGSVFQTFAQQNLPLNLWPYLRLYVDFVTAQMGLARLTLPLLKF
;
A
#
# COMPACT_ATOMS: atom_id res chain seq x y z
N MET A 1 -39.78 15.35 -4.73
CA MET A 1 -38.35 15.09 -4.43
C MET A 1 -38.21 14.81 -2.95
N SER A 2 -37.62 13.68 -2.58
CA SER A 2 -37.36 13.34 -1.18
C SER A 2 -36.14 14.11 -0.63
N LYS A 3 -36.07 14.31 0.70
CA LYS A 3 -34.90 14.93 1.33
C LYS A 3 -33.60 14.14 1.07
N ALA A 4 -33.70 12.81 0.93
CA ALA A 4 -32.59 11.93 0.60
C ALA A 4 -32.04 12.19 -0.82
N GLU A 5 -32.92 12.41 -1.81
CA GLU A 5 -32.53 12.77 -3.18
C GLU A 5 -31.82 14.11 -3.23
N GLN A 6 -32.29 15.09 -2.45
CA GLN A 6 -31.65 16.41 -2.34
C GLN A 6 -30.26 16.33 -1.70
N ILE A 7 -30.11 15.53 -0.64
CA ILE A 7 -28.81 15.26 0.01
C ILE A 7 -27.83 14.62 -0.99
N ARG A 8 -28.28 13.60 -1.73
CA ARG A 8 -27.47 12.92 -2.75
C ARG A 8 -27.01 13.87 -3.85
N ARG A 9 -27.94 14.66 -4.39
CA ARG A 9 -27.68 15.59 -5.49
C ARG A 9 -26.63 16.64 -5.09
N LEU A 10 -26.82 17.30 -3.95
CA LEU A 10 -25.90 18.33 -3.48
C LEU A 10 -24.48 17.77 -3.21
N TYR A 11 -24.37 16.55 -2.73
CA TYR A 11 -23.08 15.90 -2.52
C TYR A 11 -22.40 15.49 -3.84
N GLN A 12 -23.17 15.03 -4.83
CA GLN A 12 -22.67 14.74 -6.19
C GLN A 12 -22.25 16.01 -6.95
N GLU A 13 -22.84 17.16 -6.62
CA GLU A 13 -22.42 18.49 -7.07
C GLU A 13 -21.12 18.97 -6.37
N GLY A 14 -20.48 18.14 -5.55
CA GLY A 14 -19.19 18.40 -4.92
C GLY A 14 -19.24 19.10 -3.57
N LYS A 15 -20.42 19.31 -2.99
CA LYS A 15 -20.57 19.97 -1.68
C LYS A 15 -20.19 19.04 -0.53
N THR A 16 -19.57 19.59 0.50
CA THR A 16 -19.22 18.88 1.73
C THR A 16 -20.47 18.57 2.58
N VAL A 17 -20.38 17.59 3.49
CA VAL A 17 -21.49 17.22 4.39
C VAL A 17 -22.03 18.41 5.19
N SER A 18 -21.16 19.33 5.59
CA SER A 18 -21.54 20.54 6.32
C SER A 18 -22.32 21.53 5.44
N GLU A 19 -21.90 21.70 4.19
CA GLU A 19 -22.60 22.56 3.22
C GLU A 19 -23.95 21.99 2.81
N VAL A 20 -24.05 20.65 2.66
CA VAL A 20 -25.32 19.95 2.44
C VAL A 20 -26.27 20.16 3.62
N ALA A 21 -25.77 20.04 4.85
CA ALA A 21 -26.56 20.25 6.06
C ALA A 21 -27.08 21.71 6.16
N LYS A 22 -26.21 22.69 5.90
CA LYS A 22 -26.55 24.12 5.90
C LYS A 22 -27.55 24.47 4.79
N ALA A 23 -27.36 23.95 3.58
CA ALA A 23 -28.22 24.23 2.43
C ALA A 23 -29.65 23.66 2.60
N LEU A 24 -29.79 22.56 3.33
CA LEU A 24 -31.09 21.90 3.56
C LEU A 24 -31.71 22.22 4.93
N GLY A 25 -31.05 23.03 5.76
CA GLY A 25 -31.52 23.37 7.11
C GLY A 25 -31.64 22.15 8.04
N ILE A 26 -30.81 21.13 7.83
CA ILE A 26 -30.82 19.89 8.63
C ILE A 26 -29.59 19.80 9.53
N ARG A 27 -29.68 18.98 10.58
CA ARG A 27 -28.51 18.69 11.43
C ARG A 27 -27.43 17.99 10.63
N TYR A 28 -26.18 18.35 10.88
CA TYR A 28 -24.99 17.71 10.27
C TYR A 28 -25.08 16.18 10.31
N GLN A 29 -25.43 15.63 11.48
CA GLN A 29 -25.48 14.18 11.70
C GLN A 29 -26.57 13.48 10.87
N HIS A 30 -27.66 14.20 10.54
CA HIS A 30 -28.70 13.70 9.65
C HIS A 30 -28.21 13.63 8.20
N ALA A 31 -27.50 14.67 7.72
CA ALA A 31 -26.86 14.64 6.40
C ALA A 31 -25.77 13.55 6.32
N TYR A 32 -24.95 13.43 7.36
CA TYR A 32 -23.89 12.43 7.45
C TYR A 32 -24.44 10.99 7.41
N ASN A 33 -25.43 10.68 8.25
CA ASN A 33 -26.02 9.35 8.30
C ASN A 33 -26.70 8.97 6.98
N GLU A 34 -27.35 9.93 6.32
CA GLU A 34 -28.00 9.67 5.05
C GLU A 34 -26.99 9.45 3.91
N LEU A 35 -25.92 10.25 3.84
CA LEU A 35 -24.83 10.03 2.89
C LEU A 35 -24.06 8.73 3.16
N ARG A 36 -23.91 8.33 4.43
CA ARG A 36 -23.34 7.04 4.84
C ARG A 36 -24.25 5.88 4.40
N ARG A 37 -25.56 5.99 4.62
CA ARG A 37 -26.58 5.01 4.21
C ARG A 37 -26.60 4.82 2.70
N LEU A 38 -26.37 5.89 1.95
CA LEU A 38 -26.27 5.90 0.48
C LEU A 38 -24.90 5.42 -0.05
N GLY A 39 -23.94 5.09 0.81
CA GLY A 39 -22.59 4.65 0.42
C GLY A 39 -21.72 5.73 -0.23
N LEU A 40 -22.10 7.01 -0.08
CA LEU A 40 -21.44 8.15 -0.72
C LEU A 40 -20.32 8.74 0.13
N LEU A 41 -20.33 8.48 1.43
CA LEU A 41 -19.20 8.79 2.30
C LEU A 41 -18.18 7.66 2.18
N LYS A 42 -16.94 8.02 1.83
CA LYS A 42 -15.80 7.14 2.10
C LYS A 42 -15.82 6.82 3.59
N ALA A 43 -15.74 5.53 3.95
CA ALA A 43 -15.52 5.14 5.33
C ALA A 43 -14.36 5.99 5.87
N LYS A 44 -14.54 6.60 7.04
CA LYS A 44 -13.47 7.36 7.70
C LYS A 44 -12.26 6.43 7.71
N LYS A 45 -11.18 6.80 7.00
CA LYS A 45 -9.93 6.07 7.13
C LYS A 45 -9.65 6.06 8.62
N ASP A 46 -9.67 4.88 9.21
CA ASP A 46 -9.24 4.69 10.57
C ASP A 46 -7.73 4.91 10.51
N GLU A 47 -7.31 6.15 10.68
CA GLU A 47 -5.90 6.55 10.74
C GLU A 47 -5.53 6.66 12.21
N PRO A 48 -4.38 6.12 12.63
CA PRO A 48 -3.93 6.25 14.00
C PRO A 48 -3.66 7.72 14.31
N THR A 49 -3.89 8.15 15.55
CA THR A 49 -3.47 9.50 15.93
C THR A 49 -1.94 9.59 15.87
N PRO A 50 -1.37 10.77 15.60
CA PRO A 50 0.08 10.95 15.56
C PRO A 50 0.79 10.49 16.83
N GLU A 51 0.16 10.66 17.99
CA GLU A 51 0.70 10.23 19.30
C GLU A 51 0.79 8.71 19.38
N VAL A 52 -0.30 8.00 19.07
CA VAL A 52 -0.34 6.52 19.10
C VAL A 52 0.65 5.93 18.11
N TYR A 53 0.72 6.50 16.90
CA TYR A 53 1.68 6.06 15.91
C TYR A 53 3.13 6.39 16.31
N GLY A 54 3.36 7.56 16.92
CA GLY A 54 4.64 7.99 17.42
C GLY A 54 5.19 7.08 18.53
N GLU A 55 4.35 6.68 19.48
CA GLU A 55 4.70 5.70 20.52
C GLU A 55 5.10 4.35 19.93
N PHE A 56 4.35 3.87 18.93
CA PHE A 56 4.67 2.65 18.21
C PHE A 56 6.04 2.74 17.51
N ILE A 57 6.30 3.83 16.78
CA ILE A 57 7.57 4.01 16.06
C ILE A 57 8.75 4.20 17.02
N ALA A 58 8.57 4.89 18.13
CA ALA A 58 9.64 5.15 19.11
C ALA A 58 10.21 3.86 19.73
N GLY A 59 9.39 2.81 19.85
CA GLY A 59 9.80 1.51 20.37
C GLY A 59 10.20 0.48 19.30
N LEU A 60 10.26 0.89 18.03
CA LEU A 60 10.46 -0.04 16.91
C LEU A 60 11.95 -0.20 16.55
N GLU A 61 12.43 -1.43 16.51
CA GLU A 61 13.78 -1.77 16.05
C GLU A 61 13.72 -2.83 14.95
N LEU A 62 14.32 -2.56 13.78
CA LEU A 62 14.46 -3.55 12.70
C LEU A 62 15.64 -4.47 13.02
N LEU A 63 15.35 -5.72 13.37
CA LEU A 63 16.36 -6.73 13.73
C LEU A 63 17.03 -7.35 12.51
N GLY A 64 16.33 -7.43 11.38
CA GLY A 64 16.86 -8.04 10.17
C GLY A 64 15.86 -8.10 9.03
N VAL A 65 16.38 -8.36 7.83
CA VAL A 65 15.59 -8.53 6.61
C VAL A 65 15.97 -9.86 5.97
N THR A 66 14.97 -10.66 5.61
CA THR A 66 15.14 -11.95 4.93
C THR A 66 14.38 -11.97 3.62
N LEU A 67 14.99 -12.57 2.59
CA LEU A 67 14.31 -12.95 1.37
C LEU A 67 13.74 -14.36 1.57
N GLU A 68 12.42 -14.49 1.58
CA GLU A 68 11.75 -15.79 1.76
C GLU A 68 11.46 -16.50 0.44
N GLU A 69 11.19 -15.73 -0.61
CA GLU A 69 10.84 -16.28 -1.91
C GLU A 69 11.38 -15.39 -3.02
N LEU A 70 11.89 -16.02 -4.07
CA LEU A 70 12.28 -15.38 -5.31
C LEU A 70 11.94 -16.30 -6.47
N SER A 71 11.15 -15.81 -7.41
CA SER A 71 10.77 -16.50 -8.62
C SER A 71 10.93 -15.56 -9.80
N ALA A 72 11.47 -16.07 -10.90
CA ALA A 72 11.57 -15.31 -12.12
C ALA A 72 11.37 -16.20 -13.34
N LYS A 73 10.70 -15.65 -14.35
CA LYS A 73 10.36 -16.36 -15.57
C LYS A 73 10.51 -15.43 -16.77
N LEU A 74 11.17 -15.93 -17.81
CA LEU A 74 11.04 -15.42 -19.17
C LEU A 74 10.20 -16.39 -19.98
N GLU A 75 9.26 -15.86 -20.73
CA GLU A 75 8.51 -16.65 -21.71
C GLU A 75 9.19 -16.61 -23.08
N ARG A 76 9.88 -15.52 -23.38
CA ARG A 76 10.66 -15.30 -24.59
C ARG A 76 11.75 -14.26 -24.36
N SER A 77 12.71 -14.20 -25.27
CA SER A 77 13.69 -13.10 -25.33
C SER A 77 13.03 -11.85 -25.95
N PRO A 78 13.23 -10.65 -25.37
CA PRO A 78 12.67 -9.41 -25.90
C PRO A 78 13.57 -8.78 -26.97
N GLU A 79 12.98 -8.36 -28.09
CA GLU A 79 13.64 -7.66 -29.20
C GLU A 79 13.19 -6.20 -29.30
N GLY A 80 11.96 -5.89 -28.88
CA GLY A 80 11.32 -4.59 -28.97
C GLY A 80 11.59 -3.65 -27.80
N LYS A 81 10.72 -2.63 -27.67
CA LYS A 81 10.82 -1.60 -26.63
C LYS A 81 10.41 -2.20 -25.29
N LYS A 82 11.35 -2.16 -24.34
CA LYS A 82 11.21 -2.75 -23.01
C LYS A 82 10.57 -1.77 -22.04
N GLY A 83 9.79 -2.30 -21.09
CA GLY A 83 9.22 -1.59 -19.96
C GLY A 83 8.96 -2.55 -18.80
N ALA A 84 8.54 -2.01 -17.66
CA ALA A 84 8.14 -2.82 -16.51
C ALA A 84 7.06 -2.12 -15.70
N THR A 85 6.17 -2.91 -15.09
CA THR A 85 5.26 -2.44 -14.04
C THR A 85 5.60 -3.13 -12.74
N VAL A 86 5.43 -2.41 -11.63
CA VAL A 86 5.74 -2.91 -10.28
C VAL A 86 4.48 -2.86 -9.44
N ASN A 87 4.17 -3.96 -8.79
CA ASN A 87 3.14 -4.05 -7.76
C ASN A 87 3.78 -4.46 -6.43
N LEU A 88 3.35 -3.81 -5.35
CA LEU A 88 3.83 -4.06 -3.98
C LEU A 88 2.63 -4.38 -3.10
N GLU A 89 2.63 -5.57 -2.51
CA GLU A 89 1.58 -6.03 -1.62
C GLU A 89 2.16 -6.26 -0.22
N PRO A 90 1.78 -5.44 0.78
CA PRO A 90 2.19 -5.67 2.15
C PRO A 90 1.45 -6.86 2.77
N PHE A 91 2.12 -7.54 3.70
CA PHE A 91 1.54 -8.61 4.51
C PHE A 91 2.07 -8.56 5.95
N GLY A 92 1.41 -9.31 6.83
CA GLY A 92 1.59 -9.26 8.27
C GLY A 92 0.57 -8.34 8.95
N PRO A 93 0.79 -7.95 10.21
CA PRO A 93 1.91 -8.36 11.06
C PRO A 93 1.67 -9.76 11.62
N GLU A 94 2.70 -10.59 11.63
CA GLU A 94 2.70 -11.91 12.27
C GLU A 94 3.51 -11.84 13.57
N PRO A 95 2.94 -12.20 14.73
CA PRO A 95 3.66 -12.12 16.01
C PRO A 95 4.80 -13.13 16.09
N PHE A 96 5.88 -12.76 16.78
CA PHE A 96 6.90 -13.68 17.27
C PHE A 96 7.41 -13.22 18.64
N ASP A 97 8.27 -14.01 19.29
CA ASP A 97 8.80 -13.67 20.61
C ASP A 97 9.56 -12.33 20.60
N GLY A 98 9.04 -11.34 21.33
CA GLY A 98 9.62 -10.00 21.41
C GLY A 98 9.31 -9.07 20.23
N GLY A 99 8.40 -9.42 19.32
CA GLY A 99 8.12 -8.56 18.16
C GLY A 99 7.11 -9.06 17.13
N PHE A 100 7.25 -8.59 15.89
CA PHE A 100 6.43 -9.01 14.76
C PHE A 100 7.21 -9.08 13.43
N ARG A 101 6.74 -9.93 12.52
CA ARG A 101 7.23 -10.05 11.14
C ARG A 101 6.23 -9.38 10.21
N ALA A 102 6.72 -8.58 9.29
CA ALA A 102 5.89 -7.97 8.25
C ALA A 102 6.74 -7.76 7.00
N GLY A 103 6.11 -7.79 5.84
CA GLY A 103 6.86 -7.88 4.59
C GLY A 103 6.14 -7.29 3.39
N LEU A 104 6.84 -7.36 2.26
CA LEU A 104 6.34 -6.99 0.95
C LEU A 104 6.49 -8.18 0.01
N VAL A 105 5.42 -8.48 -0.72
CA VAL A 105 5.48 -9.23 -1.97
C VAL A 105 5.59 -8.22 -3.10
N MET A 106 6.71 -8.23 -3.80
CA MET A 106 6.90 -7.46 -5.03
C MET A 106 6.69 -8.34 -6.24
N THR A 107 5.91 -7.83 -7.18
CA THR A 107 5.77 -8.42 -8.52
C THR A 107 6.17 -7.38 -9.57
N VAL A 108 7.18 -7.71 -10.36
CA VAL A 108 7.62 -6.93 -11.52
C VAL A 108 7.18 -7.67 -12.77
N THR A 109 6.27 -7.07 -13.54
CA THR A 109 5.87 -7.58 -14.85
C THR A 109 6.73 -6.91 -15.92
N LEU A 110 7.47 -7.71 -16.68
CA LEU A 110 8.33 -7.23 -17.76
C LEU A 110 7.50 -7.11 -19.05
N LEU A 111 7.60 -5.96 -19.71
CA LEU A 111 6.78 -5.59 -20.86
C LEU A 111 7.62 -5.34 -22.11
N GLU A 112 7.13 -5.77 -23.25
CA GLU A 112 7.62 -5.45 -24.58
C GLU A 112 6.46 -4.88 -25.38
N ASP A 113 6.59 -3.64 -25.85
CA ASP A 113 5.53 -2.93 -26.57
C ASP A 113 4.17 -3.00 -25.85
N GLY A 114 4.22 -2.92 -24.52
CA GLY A 114 3.05 -2.98 -23.64
C GLY A 114 2.51 -4.38 -23.32
N ARG A 115 3.10 -5.45 -23.88
CA ARG A 115 2.69 -6.85 -23.64
C ARG A 115 3.65 -7.57 -22.70
N PRO A 116 3.16 -8.38 -21.76
CA PRO A 116 4.02 -9.19 -20.90
C PRO A 116 4.93 -10.15 -21.68
N PHE A 117 6.16 -10.31 -21.22
CA PHE A 117 7.09 -11.32 -21.72
C PHE A 117 7.85 -12.07 -20.60
N GLY A 118 7.70 -11.61 -19.36
CA GLY A 118 8.33 -12.23 -18.21
C GLY A 118 7.88 -11.58 -16.91
N GLN A 119 8.33 -12.14 -15.81
CA GLN A 119 7.97 -11.71 -14.47
C GLN A 119 9.11 -11.98 -13.50
N VAL A 120 9.27 -11.10 -12.50
CA VAL A 120 10.07 -11.34 -11.30
C VAL A 120 9.15 -11.15 -10.09
N ARG A 121 9.10 -12.11 -9.20
CA ARG A 121 8.36 -12.06 -7.93
C ARG A 121 9.34 -12.26 -6.78
N ALA A 122 9.30 -11.38 -5.79
CA ALA A 122 10.16 -11.47 -4.60
C ALA A 122 9.33 -11.22 -3.33
N LYS A 123 9.54 -12.04 -2.30
CA LYS A 123 8.92 -11.89 -0.97
C LYS A 123 10.00 -11.57 0.06
N ALA A 124 10.02 -10.33 0.53
CA ALA A 124 10.95 -9.87 1.57
C ALA A 124 10.20 -9.66 2.89
N VAL A 125 10.83 -10.07 4.00
CA VAL A 125 10.30 -9.96 5.35
C VAL A 125 11.27 -9.16 6.22
N GLY A 126 10.75 -8.16 6.93
CA GLY A 126 11.44 -7.53 8.04
C GLY A 126 11.03 -8.17 9.37
N MET A 127 12.00 -8.38 10.26
CA MET A 127 11.77 -8.77 11.65
C MET A 127 11.92 -7.54 12.53
N TYR A 128 10.87 -7.20 13.27
CA TYR A 128 10.82 -6.00 14.08
C TYR A 128 10.66 -6.35 15.55
N ARG A 129 11.54 -5.85 16.40
CA ARG A 129 11.29 -5.78 17.85
C ARG A 129 10.38 -4.58 18.11
N SER A 130 9.37 -4.78 18.95
CA SER A 130 8.45 -3.72 19.34
C SER A 130 7.80 -4.06 20.69
N ALA A 131 7.67 -3.05 21.55
CA ALA A 131 6.88 -3.16 22.78
C ALA A 131 5.36 -3.14 22.49
N ILE A 132 4.95 -2.54 21.38
CA ILE A 132 3.56 -2.41 20.96
C ILE A 132 3.35 -3.24 19.69
N PHE A 133 2.47 -4.23 19.76
CA PHE A 133 2.10 -5.00 18.56
C PHE A 133 1.16 -4.15 17.68
N PRO A 134 1.53 -3.85 16.42
CA PRO A 134 0.72 -2.97 15.59
C PRO A 134 -0.54 -3.69 15.10
N GLN A 135 -1.71 -3.09 15.30
CA GLN A 135 -2.98 -3.61 14.78
C GLN A 135 -3.78 -2.50 14.10
N GLY A 136 -4.73 -2.91 13.26
CA GLY A 136 -5.68 -2.01 12.60
C GLY A 136 -4.98 -0.87 11.86
N SER A 137 -5.40 0.36 12.18
CA SER A 137 -4.91 1.60 11.58
C SER A 137 -3.40 1.80 11.74
N VAL A 138 -2.81 1.43 12.88
CA VAL A 138 -1.36 1.53 13.15
C VAL A 138 -0.57 0.69 12.15
N PHE A 139 -0.97 -0.58 11.98
CA PHE A 139 -0.30 -1.45 11.02
C PHE A 139 -0.52 -0.99 9.59
N GLN A 140 -1.72 -0.53 9.22
CA GLN A 140 -1.98 -0.03 7.87
C GLN A 140 -1.07 1.15 7.49
N THR A 141 -0.90 2.12 8.40
CA THR A 141 0.02 3.23 8.19
C THR A 141 1.46 2.75 8.10
N PHE A 142 1.89 1.85 9.01
CA PHE A 142 3.23 1.26 8.97
C PHE A 142 3.50 0.51 7.66
N ALA A 143 2.54 -0.28 7.19
CA ALA A 143 2.63 -1.07 5.97
C ALA A 143 2.70 -0.22 4.70
N GLN A 144 2.06 0.94 4.69
CA GLN A 144 2.08 1.86 3.54
C GLN A 144 3.32 2.75 3.50
N GLN A 145 3.87 3.10 4.65
CA GLN A 145 4.94 4.09 4.75
C GLN A 145 6.30 3.45 5.05
N ASN A 146 6.38 2.68 6.13
CA ASN A 146 7.64 2.17 6.66
C ASN A 146 8.08 0.86 5.99
N LEU A 147 7.15 -0.07 5.69
CA LEU A 147 7.54 -1.31 5.00
C LEU A 147 8.23 -1.04 3.65
N PRO A 148 7.71 -0.16 2.76
CA PRO A 148 8.40 0.18 1.53
C PRO A 148 9.75 0.85 1.79
N LEU A 149 9.84 1.75 2.78
CA LEU A 149 11.11 2.39 3.14
C LEU A 149 12.16 1.36 3.55
N ASN A 150 11.77 0.41 4.40
CA ASN A 150 12.67 -0.59 4.96
C ASN A 150 13.08 -1.67 3.95
N LEU A 151 12.15 -2.09 3.08
CA LEU A 151 12.33 -3.30 2.26
C LEU A 151 12.61 -3.02 0.78
N TRP A 152 12.26 -1.84 0.27
CA TRP A 152 12.48 -1.49 -1.13
C TRP A 152 13.93 -1.60 -1.58
N PRO A 153 14.95 -1.15 -0.82
CA PRO A 153 16.34 -1.26 -1.25
C PRO A 153 16.76 -2.70 -1.57
N TYR A 154 16.34 -3.65 -0.74
CA TYR A 154 16.62 -5.08 -0.92
C TYR A 154 15.89 -5.65 -2.14
N LEU A 155 14.61 -5.31 -2.30
CA LEU A 155 13.80 -5.74 -3.44
C LEU A 155 14.37 -5.24 -4.77
N ARG A 156 14.80 -3.97 -4.85
CA ARG A 156 15.46 -3.40 -6.05
C ARG A 156 16.72 -4.16 -6.42
N LEU A 157 17.54 -4.51 -5.43
CA LEU A 157 18.77 -5.26 -5.65
C LEU A 157 18.47 -6.61 -6.30
N TYR A 158 17.49 -7.35 -5.77
CA TYR A 158 17.14 -8.66 -6.32
C TYR A 158 16.58 -8.58 -7.74
N VAL A 159 15.80 -7.55 -8.08
CA VAL A 159 15.31 -7.38 -9.46
C VAL A 159 16.47 -7.13 -10.43
N ASP A 160 17.37 -6.22 -10.09
CA ASP A 160 18.54 -5.95 -10.93
C ASP A 160 19.42 -7.20 -11.07
N PHE A 161 19.71 -7.89 -9.97
CA PHE A 161 20.49 -9.12 -9.96
C PHE A 161 19.86 -10.21 -10.84
N VAL A 162 18.58 -10.50 -10.64
CA VAL A 162 17.91 -11.63 -11.32
C VAL A 162 17.65 -11.34 -12.79
N THR A 163 17.29 -10.11 -13.14
CA THR A 163 17.11 -9.74 -14.56
C THR A 163 18.42 -9.86 -15.33
N ALA A 164 19.56 -9.52 -14.72
CA ALA A 164 20.87 -9.77 -15.31
C ALA A 164 21.16 -11.27 -15.50
N GLN A 165 20.82 -12.12 -14.52
CA GLN A 165 20.97 -13.58 -14.64
C GLN A 165 20.08 -14.19 -15.73
N MET A 166 18.94 -13.55 -16.04
CA MET A 166 18.06 -13.93 -17.14
C MET A 166 18.58 -13.49 -18.53
N GLY A 167 19.77 -12.89 -18.60
CA GLY A 167 20.37 -12.40 -19.85
C GLY A 167 19.74 -11.10 -20.37
N LEU A 168 18.94 -10.42 -19.55
CA LEU A 168 18.38 -9.11 -19.90
C LEU A 168 19.40 -8.00 -19.61
N ALA A 169 19.20 -6.86 -20.28
CA ALA A 169 19.83 -5.62 -19.83
C ALA A 169 19.43 -5.32 -18.37
N ARG A 170 20.35 -4.74 -17.60
CA ARG A 170 20.13 -4.43 -16.18
C ARG A 170 18.87 -3.60 -15.98
N LEU A 171 17.94 -4.11 -15.18
CA LEU A 171 16.73 -3.40 -14.79
C LEU A 171 16.91 -2.81 -13.39
N THR A 172 17.28 -1.54 -13.32
CA THR A 172 17.30 -0.80 -12.06
C THR A 172 15.97 -0.11 -11.84
N LEU A 173 15.20 -0.58 -10.85
CA LEU A 173 13.94 0.07 -10.44
C LEU A 173 14.20 1.47 -9.87
N PRO A 174 13.28 2.44 -10.01
CA PRO A 174 13.46 3.79 -9.52
C PRO A 174 13.53 3.86 -7.98
N LEU A 175 14.03 4.97 -7.45
CA LEU A 175 13.88 5.29 -6.04
C LEU A 175 12.39 5.50 -5.73
N LEU A 176 11.93 4.96 -4.59
CA LEU A 176 10.62 5.32 -4.06
C LEU A 176 10.66 6.80 -3.65
N LYS A 177 9.63 7.54 -4.07
CA LYS A 177 9.38 8.89 -3.57
C LYS A 177 8.39 8.77 -2.42
N PHE A 178 8.78 9.30 -1.27
CA PHE A 178 7.96 9.41 -0.07
C PHE A 178 7.52 10.86 0.09
#